data_AF-A0AAN7QR04-F1
#
_entry.id   AF-A0AAN7QR04-F1
#
_cell.length_a   1.000
_cell.length_b   1.000
_cell.length_c   1.000
_cell.angle_alpha   90.00
_cell.angle_beta   90.00
_cell.angle_gamma   90.00
#
_symmetry.space_group_name_H-M   'P 1'
#
loop_
_entity.id
_entity.type
_entity.pdbx_description
1 polymer ?
#
loop_
_entity_poly.entity_id
_entity_poly.type
_entity_poly.pdbx_seq_one_letter_code
_entity_poly.pdbx_strand_id
1 'polypeptide(L)'
;MDEPGSSKVLYWSKNSHHKMKAKGKHHTYKFYNYTSGYIHHCTIRGLEHDTKYYYMVGVGQTARKFWFVTPPEVGPDVPYTFGLIGKYTPQYVWLEQELPKVNRTETPWLIVLMHSPWYNSYNYHFMEGETMRVMFEPWFVQYKVDPSLAFAL
;
A
#
# COMPACT_ATOMS: atom_id res chain seq x y z
N MET A 1 1.99 33.80 -7.78
CA MET A 1 1.29 32.75 -7.03
C MET A 1 1.52 31.47 -7.79
N ASP A 2 2.08 30.44 -7.15
CA ASP A 2 2.29 29.17 -7.84
C ASP A 2 0.95 28.51 -8.12
N GLU A 3 0.75 28.10 -9.38
CA GLU A 3 -0.45 27.39 -9.75
C GLU A 3 -0.35 25.92 -9.31
N PRO A 4 -1.47 25.30 -8.90
CA PRO A 4 -1.48 23.91 -8.47
C PRO A 4 -1.05 22.92 -9.56
N GLY A 5 -1.00 23.32 -10.83
CA GLY A 5 -0.73 22.39 -11.93
C GLY A 5 -1.88 21.40 -12.17
N SER A 6 -1.63 20.35 -12.95
CA SER A 6 -2.66 19.37 -13.32
C SER A 6 -2.56 18.07 -12.53
N SER A 7 -3.64 17.69 -11.86
CA SER A 7 -3.81 16.36 -11.26
C SER A 7 -4.26 15.30 -12.27
N LYS A 8 -4.13 15.54 -13.58
CA LYS A 8 -4.54 14.58 -14.62
C LYS A 8 -3.40 13.60 -14.88
N VAL A 9 -3.73 12.31 -14.89
CA VAL A 9 -2.80 11.25 -15.29
C VAL A 9 -3.28 10.67 -16.62
N LEU A 10 -2.40 10.69 -17.62
CA LEU A 10 -2.61 10.02 -18.90
C LEU A 10 -2.00 8.62 -18.81
N TYR A 11 -2.74 7.56 -19.11
CA TYR A 11 -2.24 6.19 -19.01
C TYR A 11 -2.73 5.30 -20.15
N TRP A 12 -1.96 4.27 -20.48
CA TRP A 12 -2.30 3.29 -21.52
C TRP A 12 -1.53 1.98 -21.31
N SER A 13 -2.10 0.85 -21.72
CA SER A 13 -1.40 -0.44 -21.70
C SER A 13 -0.36 -0.50 -22.82
N LYS A 14 0.70 -1.29 -22.65
CA LYS A 14 1.77 -1.46 -23.64
C LYS A 14 1.24 -1.89 -25.02
N ASN A 15 0.16 -2.66 -25.03
CA ASN A 15 -0.45 -3.23 -26.23
C ASN A 15 -1.54 -2.32 -26.84
N SER A 16 -1.90 -1.22 -26.18
CA SER A 16 -2.93 -0.29 -26.64
C SER A 16 -2.35 1.03 -27.12
N HIS A 17 -2.87 1.51 -28.24
CA HIS A 17 -2.60 2.87 -28.73
C HIS A 17 -3.56 3.91 -28.14
N HIS A 18 -4.60 3.48 -27.42
CA HIS A 18 -5.59 4.37 -26.83
C HIS A 18 -5.14 4.88 -25.45
N LYS A 19 -5.02 6.21 -25.32
CA LYS A 19 -4.63 6.86 -24.05
C LYS A 19 -5.85 7.27 -23.24
N MET A 20 -5.98 6.66 -22.08
CA MET A 20 -7.00 6.99 -21.08
C MET A 20 -6.54 8.14 -20.17
N LYS A 21 -7.51 8.79 -19.51
CA LYS A 21 -7.28 9.91 -18.60
C LYS A 21 -7.93 9.63 -17.25
N ALA A 22 -7.15 9.69 -16.18
CA ALA A 22 -7.65 9.70 -14.82
C ALA A 22 -7.51 11.10 -14.22
N LYS A 23 -8.49 11.53 -13.43
CA LYS A 23 -8.48 12.82 -12.72
C LYS A 23 -8.22 12.58 -11.24
N GLY A 24 -7.10 13.09 -10.75
CA GLY A 24 -6.76 13.11 -9.34
C GLY A 24 -7.24 14.38 -8.64
N LYS A 25 -6.92 14.45 -7.35
CA LYS A 25 -7.06 15.64 -6.49
C LYS A 25 -5.68 16.11 -6.07
N HIS A 26 -5.56 17.39 -5.70
CA HIS A 26 -4.36 17.89 -5.08
C HIS A 26 -4.66 18.39 -3.67
N HIS A 27 -3.65 18.35 -2.81
CA HIS A 27 -3.72 18.82 -1.44
C HIS A 27 -2.42 19.55 -1.09
N THR A 28 -2.52 20.43 -0.10
CA THR A 28 -1.38 21.13 0.51
C THR A 28 -1.51 21.00 2.02
N TYR A 29 -0.40 20.94 2.73
CA TYR A 29 -0.39 20.96 4.18
C TYR A 29 0.62 21.96 4.71
N LYS A 30 0.46 22.32 5.98
CA LYS A 30 1.43 23.13 6.73
C LYS A 30 1.89 22.37 7.94
N PHE A 31 3.16 22.50 8.26
CA PHE A 31 3.78 21.90 9.43
C PHE A 31 4.79 22.89 10.01
N TYR A 32 4.49 23.46 11.18
CA TYR A 32 5.22 24.61 11.73
C TYR A 32 5.33 25.76 10.71
N ASN A 33 6.55 26.18 10.36
CA ASN A 33 6.82 27.22 9.38
C ASN A 33 6.93 26.70 7.93
N TYR A 34 6.83 25.38 7.73
CA TYR A 34 6.86 24.78 6.40
C TYR A 34 5.46 24.73 5.79
N THR A 35 5.36 25.11 4.52
CA THR A 35 4.19 24.89 3.68
C THR A 35 4.60 23.96 2.54
N SER A 36 3.87 22.86 2.36
CA SER A 36 4.14 21.93 1.28
C SER A 36 3.82 22.57 -0.07
N GLY A 37 4.49 22.09 -1.12
CA GLY A 37 3.98 22.25 -2.48
C GLY A 37 2.66 21.50 -2.68
N TYR A 38 2.17 21.50 -3.93
CA TYR A 38 0.96 20.80 -4.31
C TYR A 38 1.20 19.30 -4.46
N ILE A 39 0.51 18.50 -3.66
CA ILE A 39 0.64 17.04 -3.65
C ILE A 39 -0.54 16.46 -4.41
N HIS A 40 -0.27 15.78 -5.52
CA HIS A 40 -1.29 15.21 -6.39
C HIS A 40 -1.51 13.73 -6.09
N HIS A 41 -2.75 13.32 -5.83
CA HIS A 41 -3.15 11.93 -5.70
C HIS A 41 -4.14 11.58 -6.81
N CYS A 42 -3.85 10.55 -7.61
CA CYS A 42 -4.75 10.03 -8.63
C CYS A 42 -4.84 8.51 -8.54
N THR A 43 -6.05 7.98 -8.36
CA THR A 43 -6.31 6.53 -8.37
C THR A 43 -6.75 6.11 -9.76
N ILE A 44 -5.99 5.19 -10.36
CA ILE A 44 -6.36 4.54 -11.63
C ILE A 44 -7.03 3.21 -11.30
N ARG A 45 -8.19 2.93 -11.90
CA ARG A 45 -9.02 1.74 -11.62
C ARG A 45 -9.37 1.01 -12.92
N GLY A 46 -9.80 -0.25 -12.80
CA GLY A 46 -10.22 -1.07 -13.94
C GLY A 46 -9.07 -1.41 -14.88
N LEU A 47 -7.89 -1.68 -14.32
CA LEU A 47 -6.72 -2.11 -15.08
C LEU A 47 -6.75 -3.62 -15.27
N GLU A 48 -6.29 -4.08 -16.42
CA GLU A 48 -6.05 -5.50 -16.68
C GLU A 48 -4.91 -6.02 -15.80
N HIS A 49 -5.01 -7.27 -15.33
CA HIS A 49 -3.97 -7.97 -14.58
C HIS A 49 -2.78 -8.33 -15.47
N ASP A 50 -1.62 -8.56 -14.85
CA ASP A 50 -0.35 -8.96 -15.51
C ASP A 50 0.01 -8.11 -16.74
N THR A 51 -0.29 -6.81 -16.69
CA THR A 51 -0.21 -5.93 -17.84
C THR A 51 0.67 -4.73 -17.55
N LYS A 52 1.62 -4.47 -18.45
CA LYS A 52 2.47 -3.28 -18.37
C LYS A 52 1.71 -2.04 -18.82
N TYR A 53 1.59 -1.07 -17.92
CA TYR A 53 1.00 0.24 -18.18
C TYR A 53 2.08 1.33 -18.21
N TYR A 54 1.94 2.24 -19.15
CA TYR A 54 2.65 3.52 -19.14
C TYR A 54 1.73 4.59 -18.59
N TYR A 55 2.28 5.54 -17.84
CA TYR A 55 1.55 6.72 -17.41
C TYR A 55 2.40 7.98 -17.51
N MET A 56 1.74 9.11 -17.70
CA MET A 56 2.35 10.43 -17.80
C MET A 56 1.69 11.38 -16.81
N VAL A 57 2.54 12.17 -16.15
CA VAL A 57 2.16 13.23 -15.20
C VAL A 57 2.84 14.54 -15.60
N GLY A 58 2.23 15.68 -15.25
CA GLY A 58 2.73 17.00 -15.62
C GLY A 58 2.06 17.56 -16.89
N VAL A 59 2.38 18.82 -17.22
CA VAL A 59 1.76 19.57 -18.31
C VAL A 59 2.83 20.21 -19.19
N GLY A 60 2.65 20.13 -20.52
CA GLY A 60 3.56 20.75 -21.47
C GLY A 60 4.98 20.16 -21.39
N GLN A 61 5.98 21.04 -21.27
CA GLN A 61 7.40 20.66 -21.29
C GLN A 61 7.87 19.93 -20.02
N THR A 62 7.09 19.94 -18.94
CA THR A 62 7.44 19.23 -17.68
C THR A 62 6.79 17.84 -17.60
N ALA A 63 6.16 17.37 -18.68
CA ALA A 63 5.53 16.06 -18.71
C ALA A 63 6.58 14.95 -18.56
N ARG A 64 6.39 14.08 -17.56
CA ARG A 64 7.24 12.93 -17.26
C ARG A 64 6.49 11.65 -17.51
N LYS A 65 7.17 10.66 -18.11
CA LYS A 65 6.62 9.34 -18.43
C LYS A 65 7.25 8.27 -17.53
N PHE A 66 6.41 7.40 -17.02
CA PHE A 66 6.77 6.28 -16.17
C PHE A 66 5.99 5.02 -16.58
N TRP A 67 6.28 3.89 -15.93
CA TRP A 67 5.57 2.64 -16.17
C TRP A 67 5.51 1.79 -14.90
N PHE A 68 4.51 0.91 -14.84
CA PHE A 68 4.37 -0.14 -13.85
C PHE A 68 3.75 -1.39 -14.50
N VAL A 69 3.78 -2.52 -13.81
CA VAL A 69 3.11 -3.76 -14.24
C VAL A 69 2.10 -4.09 -13.16
N THR A 70 0.83 -4.29 -13.55
CA THR A 70 -0.20 -4.75 -12.61
C THR A 70 0.11 -6.16 -12.16
N PRO A 71 -0.22 -6.53 -10.92
CA PRO A 71 -0.07 -7.92 -10.49
C PRO A 71 -0.96 -8.84 -11.34
N PRO A 72 -0.65 -10.15 -11.41
CA PRO A 72 -1.56 -11.13 -11.97
C PRO A 72 -2.86 -11.19 -11.16
N GLU A 73 -3.87 -11.85 -11.73
CA GLU A 73 -5.14 -12.06 -11.06
C GLU A 73 -4.92 -12.86 -9.77
N VAL A 74 -5.75 -12.59 -8.76
CA VAL A 74 -5.69 -13.30 -7.47
C VAL A 74 -5.92 -14.78 -7.74
N GLY A 75 -5.01 -15.64 -7.26
CA GLY A 75 -5.06 -17.06 -7.49
C GLY A 75 -4.08 -17.85 -6.62
N PRO A 76 -4.26 -19.18 -6.53
CA PRO A 76 -3.53 -20.06 -5.60
C PRO A 76 -2.01 -20.02 -5.72
N ASP A 77 -1.45 -19.48 -6.81
CA ASP A 77 0.00 -19.36 -7.03
C ASP A 77 0.50 -17.90 -6.96
N VAL A 78 -0.36 -16.96 -6.55
CA VAL A 78 -0.07 -15.52 -6.48
C VAL A 78 -0.14 -15.05 -5.01
N PRO A 79 1.01 -14.85 -4.33
CA PRO A 79 1.01 -14.26 -2.99
C PRO A 79 0.56 -12.81 -3.04
N TYR A 80 -0.35 -12.34 -2.19
CA TYR A 80 -0.30 -11.00 -1.56
C TYR A 80 -1.48 -10.79 -0.59
N THR A 81 -1.18 -10.38 0.64
CA THR A 81 -2.10 -9.65 1.54
C THR A 81 -1.23 -8.83 2.50
N PHE A 82 -1.67 -7.62 2.86
CA PHE A 82 -0.92 -6.69 3.73
C PHE A 82 -1.83 -6.11 4.81
N GLY A 83 -1.34 -6.01 6.04
CA GLY A 83 -2.04 -5.35 7.15
C GLY A 83 -1.07 -4.69 8.13
N LEU A 84 -1.49 -3.55 8.70
CA LEU A 84 -0.84 -2.78 9.79
C LEU A 84 -1.76 -2.81 11.02
N ILE A 85 -1.22 -2.79 12.25
CA ILE A 85 -1.97 -3.25 13.45
C ILE A 85 -1.79 -2.37 14.70
N GLY A 86 -2.89 -2.18 15.46
CA GLY A 86 -2.96 -1.52 16.77
C GLY A 86 -4.29 -1.80 17.51
N LYS A 87 -4.25 -2.12 18.81
CA LYS A 87 -5.38 -2.67 19.62
C LYS A 87 -6.44 -1.63 20.05
N TYR A 88 -7.72 -2.02 20.10
CA TYR A 88 -8.90 -1.20 20.48
C TYR A 88 -9.13 0.08 19.68
N THR A 89 -8.35 0.24 18.63
CA THR A 89 -8.54 1.29 17.64
C THR A 89 -9.50 0.78 16.56
N PRO A 90 -10.02 1.66 15.70
CA PRO A 90 -10.67 1.23 14.46
C PRO A 90 -9.88 0.18 13.66
N GLN A 91 -8.55 0.16 13.80
CA GLN A 91 -7.66 -0.82 13.17
C GLN A 91 -7.81 -2.23 13.74
N TYR A 92 -8.05 -2.39 15.05
CA TYR A 92 -8.28 -3.72 15.68
C TYR A 92 -9.58 -4.34 15.18
N VAL A 93 -10.65 -3.54 15.17
CA VAL A 93 -11.99 -3.97 14.71
C VAL A 93 -11.94 -4.33 13.23
N TRP A 94 -11.23 -3.52 12.42
CA TRP A 94 -10.99 -3.85 11.02
C TRP A 94 -10.26 -5.19 10.88
N LEU A 95 -9.16 -5.40 11.62
CA LEU A 95 -8.37 -6.64 11.50
C LEU A 95 -9.17 -7.89 11.92
N GLU A 96 -9.95 -7.79 12.99
CA GLU A 96 -10.84 -8.87 13.44
C GLU A 96 -11.86 -9.26 12.35
N GLN A 97 -12.30 -8.30 11.53
CA GLN A 97 -13.21 -8.54 10.41
C GLN A 97 -12.50 -8.99 9.13
N GLU A 98 -11.24 -8.62 8.93
CA GLU A 98 -10.48 -8.98 7.72
C GLU A 98 -9.88 -10.39 7.80
N LEU A 99 -9.38 -10.82 8.95
CA LEU A 99 -8.76 -12.14 9.10
C LEU A 99 -9.69 -13.30 8.66
N PRO A 100 -11.00 -13.31 8.98
CA PRO A 100 -11.94 -14.31 8.48
C PRO A 100 -12.19 -14.27 6.97
N LYS A 101 -11.92 -13.14 6.30
CA LYS A 101 -12.13 -13.00 4.84
C LYS A 101 -10.96 -13.56 4.03
N VAL A 102 -9.85 -13.93 4.68
CA VAL A 102 -8.67 -14.48 4.01
C VAL A 102 -9.00 -15.86 3.44
N ASN A 103 -9.07 -15.95 2.13
CA ASN A 103 -9.26 -17.21 1.44
C ASN A 103 -7.91 -17.86 1.10
N ARG A 104 -7.46 -18.81 1.90
CA ARG A 104 -6.15 -19.47 1.70
C ARG A 104 -6.06 -20.32 0.43
N THR A 105 -7.19 -20.64 -0.24
CA THR A 105 -7.15 -21.32 -1.54
C THR A 105 -6.96 -20.35 -2.71
N GLU A 106 -7.26 -19.07 -2.53
CA GLU A 106 -7.07 -18.03 -3.55
C GLU A 106 -5.83 -17.18 -3.28
N THR A 107 -5.47 -16.98 -2.00
CA THR A 107 -4.26 -16.28 -1.57
C THR A 107 -3.56 -17.14 -0.52
N PRO A 108 -2.67 -18.07 -0.93
CA PRO A 108 -2.05 -19.01 0.00
C PRO A 108 -1.07 -18.35 0.96
N TRP A 109 -0.58 -17.14 0.65
CA TRP A 109 0.40 -16.41 1.46
C TRP A 109 -0.27 -15.24 2.21
N LEU A 110 -0.22 -15.28 3.53
CA LEU A 110 -0.73 -14.23 4.42
C LEU A 110 0.46 -13.54 5.06
N ILE A 111 0.75 -12.33 4.60
CA ILE A 111 1.90 -11.53 5.03
C ILE A 111 1.41 -10.40 5.92
N VAL A 112 2.12 -10.15 7.02
CA VAL A 112 1.86 -9.02 7.90
C VAL A 112 3.06 -8.07 7.89
N LEU A 113 2.79 -6.77 7.77
CA LEU A 113 3.80 -5.73 7.89
C LEU A 113 3.58 -4.95 9.18
N MET A 114 4.63 -4.77 9.96
CA MET A 114 4.60 -3.93 11.15
C MET A 114 5.88 -3.10 11.25
N HIS A 115 5.82 -2.03 12.03
CA HIS A 115 7.01 -1.21 12.26
C HIS A 115 7.87 -1.83 13.38
N SER A 116 7.32 -1.95 14.58
CA SER A 116 8.06 -2.48 15.73
C SER A 116 8.07 -4.01 15.71
N PRO A 117 9.26 -4.64 15.67
CA PRO A 117 9.39 -6.09 15.66
C PRO A 117 8.93 -6.70 16.99
N TRP A 118 8.17 -7.80 16.91
CA TRP A 118 7.78 -8.57 18.11
C TRP A 118 8.90 -9.45 18.64
N TYR A 119 9.74 -9.96 17.74
CA TYR A 119 10.91 -10.75 18.08
C TYR A 119 12.16 -9.97 17.66
N ASN A 120 12.82 -9.34 18.63
CA ASN A 120 14.03 -8.58 18.42
C ASN A 120 15.03 -8.89 19.54
N SER A 121 16.21 -9.39 19.18
CA SER A 121 17.31 -9.69 20.10
C SER A 121 18.41 -8.62 20.11
N TYR A 122 18.26 -7.56 19.31
CA TYR A 122 19.14 -6.39 19.38
C TYR A 122 18.77 -5.53 20.59
N ASN A 123 19.78 -4.89 21.19
CA ASN A 123 19.57 -3.96 22.31
C ASN A 123 18.73 -2.74 21.90
N TYR A 124 18.84 -2.31 20.65
CA TYR A 124 18.07 -1.20 20.11
C TYR A 124 16.66 -1.68 19.75
N HIS A 125 15.63 -0.96 20.23
CA HIS A 125 14.22 -1.37 20.17
C HIS A 125 13.92 -2.75 20.82
N PHE A 126 14.70 -3.13 21.84
CA PHE A 126 14.47 -4.37 22.58
C PHE A 126 13.11 -4.32 23.29
N MET A 127 12.29 -5.35 23.12
CA MET A 127 10.96 -5.52 23.74
C MET A 127 9.91 -4.44 23.41
N GLU A 128 10.15 -3.53 22.47
CA GLU A 128 9.15 -2.50 22.13
C GLU A 128 7.86 -3.08 21.56
N GLY A 129 7.97 -4.17 20.78
CA GLY A 129 6.83 -4.85 20.18
C GLY A 129 6.02 -5.73 21.14
N GLU A 130 6.45 -5.93 22.40
CA GLU A 130 5.84 -6.89 23.33
C GLU A 130 4.34 -6.62 23.57
N THR A 131 3.97 -5.35 23.66
CA THR A 131 2.56 -4.95 23.86
C THR A 131 1.67 -5.36 22.68
N MET A 132 2.19 -5.32 21.46
CA MET A 132 1.49 -5.81 20.27
C MET A 132 1.57 -7.34 20.16
N ARG A 133 2.71 -7.94 20.50
CA ARG A 133 2.90 -9.40 20.49
C ARG A 133 1.86 -10.10 21.36
N VAL A 134 1.74 -9.71 22.64
CA VAL A 134 0.75 -10.31 23.58
C VAL A 134 -0.67 -10.27 23.02
N MET A 135 -0.96 -9.28 22.17
CA MET A 135 -2.30 -9.02 21.70
C MET A 135 -2.69 -9.74 20.42
N PHE A 136 -1.76 -9.88 19.49
CA PHE A 136 -2.05 -10.34 18.14
C PHE A 136 -1.34 -11.64 17.80
N GLU A 137 -0.31 -12.03 18.54
CA GLU A 137 0.36 -13.31 18.35
C GLU A 137 -0.59 -14.51 18.44
N PRO A 138 -1.54 -14.59 19.41
CA PRO A 138 -2.49 -15.70 19.44
C PRO A 138 -3.32 -15.81 18.15
N TRP A 139 -3.70 -14.66 17.58
CA TRP A 139 -4.46 -14.61 16.33
C TRP A 139 -3.60 -15.03 15.14
N PHE A 140 -2.33 -14.62 15.11
CA PHE A 140 -1.44 -14.94 14.00
C PHE A 140 -1.12 -16.43 13.96
N VAL A 141 -0.96 -17.04 15.13
CA VAL A 141 -0.84 -18.49 15.25
C VAL A 141 -2.14 -19.19 14.82
N GLN A 142 -3.31 -18.68 15.24
CA GLN A 142 -4.61 -19.26 14.87
C GLN A 142 -4.87 -19.22 13.35
N TYR A 143 -4.58 -18.11 12.69
CA TYR A 143 -4.75 -17.93 11.23
C TYR A 143 -3.56 -18.41 10.40
N LYS A 144 -2.55 -19.00 11.05
CA LYS A 144 -1.32 -19.53 10.44
C LYS A 144 -0.62 -18.49 9.55
N VAL A 145 -0.42 -17.27 10.04
CA VAL A 145 0.30 -16.21 9.30
C VAL A 145 1.69 -16.71 8.89
N ASP A 146 2.10 -16.41 7.65
CA ASP A 146 3.36 -16.89 7.07
C ASP A 146 4.54 -15.98 7.53
N PRO A 147 5.24 -15.15 6.70
CA PRO A 147 6.21 -14.22 7.27
C PRO A 147 5.51 -12.97 7.84
N SER A 148 5.88 -12.61 9.06
CA SER A 148 5.70 -11.26 9.57
C SER A 148 7.00 -10.48 9.36
N LEU A 149 6.90 -9.34 8.66
CA LEU A 149 8.04 -8.49 8.33
C LEU A 149 7.95 -7.21 9.16
N ALA A 150 9.04 -6.92 9.87
CA ALA A 150 9.18 -5.72 10.67
C ALA A 150 10.38 -4.89 10.23
N PHE A 151 10.20 -3.57 10.14
CA PHE A 151 11.27 -2.63 9.80
C PHE A 151 11.50 -1.68 10.97
N ALA A 152 12.51 -1.98 11.79
CA ALA A 152 13.08 -1.03 12.74
C ALA A 152 14.06 -0.11 11.99
N LEU A 153 13.85 1.20 12.03
CA LEU A 153 14.75 2.23 11.47
C LEU A 153 15.50 2.92 12.60
#